data_AF-A0A7W0UIK7-F1
#
_entry.id   AF-A0A7W0UIK7-F1
#
_cell.length_a   1.000
_cell.length_b   1.000
_cell.length_c   1.000
_cell.angle_alpha   90.00
_cell.angle_beta   90.00
_cell.angle_gamma   90.00
#
_symmetry.space_group_name_H-M   'P 1'
#
loop_
_entity.id
_entity.type
_entity.pdbx_description
1 polymer ?
#
loop_
_entity_poly.entity_id
_entity_poly.type
_entity_poly.pdbx_seq_one_letter_code
_entity_poly.pdbx_strand_id
1 'polypeptide(L)'
;MKVRVPVMIQDPATARFEEMPVLEHFDIEREEFFLDGPVTRRLAVVDFDPRTGMVTATVPFRPAPEGRTLGVYDVVSETDLEAEDLLKVSVFGMVLKTMYMFEEEDTLGRELLWSFEADQLLIVPRAGEWANAFYERSSHSIQFFSFKGGGASVHTALSRDIVAHETGHAILDGIAPDLYNATTPQSLALHEAIADMSALIMAFRSHNLRESILARTVGSIKQSSAFASIAEEFGLAIGRPGSLRDLLNDFSLDPEAEHPIAHDEPHELSQVLSGALYSTIVRLHEHLVQELMGQGVAKLPAAGKALGLA
;
A
#
# COMPACT_ATOMS: atom_id res chain seq x y z
N MET A 1 -0.71 -6.52 23.41
CA MET A 1 -2.19 -6.35 23.32
C MET A 1 -2.57 -6.57 21.86
N LYS A 2 -3.76 -7.13 21.55
CA LYS A 2 -4.18 -7.31 20.15
C LYS A 2 -5.25 -6.27 19.82
N VAL A 3 -5.09 -5.54 18.72
CA VAL A 3 -6.07 -4.51 18.29
C VAL A 3 -6.49 -4.78 16.85
N ARG A 4 -7.80 -4.85 16.62
CA ARG A 4 -8.35 -5.04 15.26
C ARG A 4 -8.70 -3.69 14.65
N VAL A 5 -8.24 -3.48 13.42
CA VAL A 5 -8.54 -2.29 12.62
C VAL A 5 -9.02 -2.70 11.23
N PRO A 6 -10.02 -2.00 10.65
CA PRO A 6 -10.31 -2.12 9.22
C PRO A 6 -9.14 -1.55 8.41
N VAL A 7 -8.80 -2.18 7.28
CA VAL A 7 -7.83 -1.67 6.31
C VAL A 7 -8.35 -1.88 4.90
N MET A 8 -7.97 -0.98 3.98
CA MET A 8 -8.35 -1.07 2.57
C MET A 8 -7.70 -2.29 1.91
N ILE A 9 -8.49 -3.12 1.21
CA ILE A 9 -7.99 -4.19 0.34
C ILE A 9 -7.46 -3.58 -0.97
N GLN A 10 -8.21 -2.63 -1.52
CA GLN A 10 -7.82 -1.82 -2.67
C GLN A 10 -8.58 -0.48 -2.62
N ASP A 11 -8.21 0.48 -3.47
CA ASP A 11 -8.96 1.73 -3.60
C ASP A 11 -10.47 1.48 -3.89
N PRO A 12 -11.36 2.38 -3.43
CA PRO A 12 -12.81 2.15 -3.47
C PRO A 12 -13.39 1.89 -4.85
N ALA A 13 -12.96 2.61 -5.88
CA ALA A 13 -13.49 2.43 -7.24
C ALA A 13 -13.08 1.09 -7.84
N THR A 14 -11.80 0.72 -7.71
CA THR A 14 -11.27 -0.55 -8.23
C THR A 14 -11.88 -1.73 -7.48
N ALA A 15 -11.99 -1.64 -6.14
CA ALA A 15 -12.62 -2.70 -5.36
C ALA A 15 -14.07 -2.97 -5.79
N ARG A 16 -14.84 -1.91 -6.10
CA ARG A 16 -16.21 -2.04 -6.63
C ARG A 16 -16.23 -2.62 -8.04
N PHE A 17 -15.35 -2.16 -8.93
CA PHE A 17 -15.27 -2.64 -10.31
C PHE A 17 -14.91 -4.14 -10.37
N GLU A 18 -14.01 -4.55 -9.50
CA GLU A 18 -13.52 -5.92 -9.40
C GLU A 18 -14.42 -6.82 -8.50
N GLU A 19 -15.58 -6.31 -8.05
CA GLU A 19 -16.57 -7.00 -7.20
C GLU A 19 -15.95 -7.65 -5.94
N MET A 20 -14.92 -7.02 -5.36
CA MET A 20 -14.23 -7.52 -4.17
C MET A 20 -14.69 -6.76 -2.92
N PRO A 21 -14.53 -7.34 -1.71
CA PRO A 21 -14.68 -6.58 -0.48
C PRO A 21 -13.72 -5.38 -0.50
N VAL A 22 -14.19 -4.23 0.01
CA VAL A 22 -13.38 -3.00 0.03
C VAL A 22 -12.44 -2.97 1.24
N LEU A 23 -12.88 -3.58 2.35
CA LEU A 23 -12.15 -3.64 3.61
C LEU A 23 -11.85 -5.08 4.00
N GLU A 24 -10.72 -5.28 4.66
CA GLU A 24 -10.41 -6.45 5.48
C GLU A 24 -10.01 -5.99 6.88
N HIS A 25 -10.03 -6.91 7.84
CA HIS A 25 -9.58 -6.60 9.19
C HIS A 25 -8.14 -7.05 9.41
N PHE A 26 -7.33 -6.15 9.95
CA PHE A 26 -5.95 -6.42 10.34
C PHE A 26 -5.84 -6.43 11.86
N ASP A 27 -5.22 -7.48 12.39
CA ASP A 27 -4.95 -7.64 13.81
C ASP A 27 -3.52 -7.18 14.13
N ILE A 28 -3.41 -6.06 14.82
CA ILE A 28 -2.14 -5.47 15.26
C ILE A 28 -1.72 -6.12 16.57
N GLU A 29 -0.53 -6.73 16.59
CA GLU A 29 -0.07 -7.55 17.73
C GLU A 29 1.30 -7.13 18.30
N ARG A 30 2.07 -6.29 17.59
CA ARG A 30 3.46 -5.95 17.95
C ARG A 30 3.63 -4.58 18.62
N GLU A 31 2.53 -3.90 18.96
CA GLU A 31 2.58 -2.59 19.63
C GLU A 31 2.43 -2.72 21.15
N GLU A 32 3.18 -1.87 21.88
CA GLU A 32 3.18 -1.82 23.34
C GLU A 32 1.87 -1.23 23.90
N PHE A 33 1.38 -0.15 23.28
CA PHE A 33 0.18 0.56 23.69
C PHE A 33 -0.57 1.17 22.51
N PHE A 34 -1.81 1.57 22.75
CA PHE A 34 -2.66 2.32 21.83
C PHE A 34 -3.36 3.47 22.58
N LEU A 35 -3.48 4.64 21.95
CA LEU A 35 -4.21 5.80 22.48
C LEU A 35 -5.23 6.33 21.45
N ASP A 36 -6.11 7.23 21.89
CA ASP A 36 -7.06 7.95 21.05
C ASP A 36 -6.36 8.71 19.91
N GLY A 37 -6.99 8.78 18.74
CA GLY A 37 -6.43 9.43 17.55
C GLY A 37 -5.23 8.65 17.00
N PRO A 38 -5.46 7.43 16.48
CA PRO A 38 -4.59 6.27 16.59
C PRO A 38 -3.10 6.56 16.81
N VAL A 39 -2.61 6.23 18.01
CA VAL A 39 -1.21 6.46 18.42
C VAL A 39 -0.62 5.19 19.01
N THR A 40 0.64 4.90 18.67
CA THR A 40 1.50 3.90 19.32
C THR A 40 2.86 4.52 19.66
N ARG A 41 3.82 3.73 20.16
CA ARG A 41 5.20 4.20 20.34
C ARG A 41 5.82 4.71 19.02
N ARG A 42 5.43 4.12 17.88
CA ARG A 42 6.11 4.29 16.58
C ARG A 42 5.32 5.11 15.56
N LEU A 43 4.02 5.29 15.77
CA LEU A 43 3.14 6.03 14.85
C LEU A 43 2.18 6.94 15.60
N ALA A 44 1.82 8.05 14.98
CA ALA A 44 0.73 8.91 15.42
C ALA A 44 -0.06 9.43 14.23
N VAL A 45 -1.38 9.29 14.26
CA VAL A 45 -2.27 9.95 13.29
C VAL A 45 -2.53 11.37 13.76
N VAL A 46 -2.10 12.34 12.95
CA VAL A 46 -2.35 13.77 13.19
C VAL A 46 -3.16 14.31 12.04
N ASP A 47 -4.39 14.70 12.32
CA ASP A 47 -5.33 15.11 11.29
C ASP A 47 -5.85 16.53 11.53
N PHE A 48 -5.89 17.29 10.45
CA PHE A 48 -6.31 18.68 10.44
C PHE A 48 -7.45 18.83 9.44
N ASP A 49 -8.43 19.67 9.77
CA ASP A 49 -9.40 20.07 8.78
C ASP A 49 -8.67 20.97 7.76
N PRO A 50 -8.61 20.59 6.47
CA PRO A 50 -7.77 21.28 5.49
C PRO A 50 -8.28 22.69 5.16
N ARG A 51 -9.52 23.04 5.53
CA ARG A 51 -10.11 24.37 5.29
C ARG A 51 -9.88 25.33 6.43
N THR A 52 -9.91 24.83 7.66
CA THR A 52 -9.81 25.64 8.89
C THR A 52 -8.44 25.56 9.55
N GLY A 53 -7.64 24.54 9.22
CA GLY A 53 -6.36 24.24 9.87
C GLY A 53 -6.49 23.74 11.31
N MET A 54 -7.71 23.50 11.78
CA MET A 54 -7.95 23.02 13.15
C MET A 54 -7.73 21.51 13.24
N VAL A 55 -7.17 21.06 14.37
CA VAL A 55 -7.07 19.64 14.70
C VAL A 55 -8.48 19.04 14.77
N THR A 56 -8.68 17.91 14.10
CA THR A 56 -9.99 17.25 14.05
C THR A 56 -10.21 16.35 15.26
N ALA A 57 -11.45 15.86 15.43
CA ALA A 57 -11.77 14.97 16.55
C ALA A 57 -10.93 13.68 16.50
N THR A 58 -10.45 13.26 17.66
CA THR A 58 -9.72 11.98 17.82
C THR A 58 -10.69 10.81 17.67
N VAL A 59 -10.19 9.67 17.19
CA VAL A 59 -10.95 8.40 17.21
C VAL A 59 -10.66 7.69 18.53
N PRO A 60 -11.65 7.49 19.41
CA PRO A 60 -11.42 6.83 20.70
C PRO A 60 -10.90 5.40 20.55
N PHE A 61 -9.93 5.03 21.38
CA PHE A 61 -9.48 3.66 21.52
C PHE A 61 -10.27 2.96 22.63
N ARG A 62 -10.88 1.82 22.31
CA ARG A 62 -11.51 0.93 23.29
C ARG A 62 -10.59 -0.27 23.56
N PRO A 63 -9.94 -0.34 24.74
CA PRO A 63 -9.16 -1.51 25.10
C PRO A 63 -10.05 -2.75 25.21
N ALA A 64 -9.42 -3.92 25.14
CA ALA A 64 -10.14 -5.18 25.29
C ALA A 64 -10.87 -5.22 26.66
N PRO A 65 -12.17 -5.58 26.68
CA PRO A 65 -12.88 -5.80 27.94
C PRO A 65 -12.20 -6.86 28.80
N GLU A 66 -12.46 -6.84 30.11
CA GLU A 66 -11.93 -7.84 31.03
C GLU A 66 -12.23 -9.27 30.55
N GLY A 67 -11.21 -10.13 30.47
CA GLY A 67 -11.32 -11.49 29.95
C GLY A 67 -11.25 -11.63 28.42
N ARG A 68 -11.08 -10.53 27.67
CA ARG A 68 -10.80 -10.53 26.22
C ARG A 68 -9.42 -9.94 25.93
N THR A 69 -8.90 -10.23 24.74
CA THR A 69 -7.58 -9.76 24.29
C THR A 69 -7.64 -8.75 23.14
N LEU A 70 -8.83 -8.54 22.55
CA LEU A 70 -9.05 -7.73 21.36
C LEU A 70 -9.59 -6.33 21.71
N GLY A 71 -8.76 -5.31 21.51
CA GLY A 71 -9.19 -3.91 21.48
C GLY A 71 -9.60 -3.46 20.07
N VAL A 72 -10.27 -2.32 19.99
CA VAL A 72 -10.76 -1.72 18.73
C VAL A 72 -10.73 -0.19 18.81
N TYR A 73 -10.80 0.47 17.66
CA TYR A 73 -11.13 1.90 17.58
C TYR A 73 -12.60 2.12 17.27
N ASP A 74 -13.12 3.26 17.70
CA ASP A 74 -14.53 3.62 17.55
C ASP A 74 -14.86 4.15 16.16
N VAL A 75 -14.83 3.27 15.17
CA VAL A 75 -15.30 3.55 13.82
C VAL A 75 -16.83 3.45 13.79
N VAL A 76 -17.49 4.55 13.46
CA VAL A 76 -18.96 4.69 13.43
C VAL A 76 -19.57 3.81 12.36
N SER A 77 -18.94 3.74 11.18
CA SER A 77 -19.44 2.98 10.04
C SER A 77 -18.30 2.51 9.14
N GLU A 78 -18.13 1.20 8.99
CA GLU A 78 -17.22 0.62 8.00
C GLU A 78 -17.81 0.61 6.57
N THR A 79 -19.07 1.01 6.40
CA THR A 79 -19.70 1.11 5.07
C THR A 79 -19.61 2.53 4.49
N ASP A 80 -19.32 3.53 5.32
CA ASP A 80 -19.09 4.90 4.89
C ASP A 80 -17.58 5.14 4.72
N LEU A 81 -17.08 4.86 3.53
CA LEU A 81 -15.63 4.91 3.22
C LEU A 81 -15.03 6.32 3.34
N GLU A 82 -15.86 7.37 3.27
CA GLU A 82 -15.41 8.75 3.40
C GLU A 82 -15.48 9.26 4.86
N ALA A 83 -15.92 8.42 5.80
CA ALA A 83 -15.96 8.77 7.21
C ALA A 83 -14.55 9.03 7.77
N GLU A 84 -14.39 10.14 8.49
CA GLU A 84 -13.08 10.60 8.95
C GLU A 84 -12.39 9.61 9.90
N ASP A 85 -13.17 8.94 10.74
CA ASP A 85 -12.71 7.95 11.70
C ASP A 85 -12.22 6.67 11.01
N LEU A 86 -12.96 6.17 10.02
CA LEU A 86 -12.53 5.04 9.20
C LEU A 86 -11.25 5.38 8.44
N LEU A 87 -11.18 6.55 7.81
CA LEU A 87 -9.99 7.01 7.08
C LEU A 87 -8.74 6.97 7.97
N LYS A 88 -8.82 7.58 9.16
CA LYS A 88 -7.74 7.64 10.17
C LYS A 88 -7.29 6.25 10.62
N VAL A 89 -8.24 5.37 10.94
CA VAL A 89 -7.94 4.03 11.45
C VAL A 89 -7.38 3.12 10.36
N SER A 90 -7.92 3.23 9.15
CA SER A 90 -7.52 2.42 7.99
C SER A 90 -6.11 2.74 7.52
N VAL A 91 -5.78 4.03 7.36
CA VAL A 91 -4.42 4.43 6.97
C VAL A 91 -3.40 4.03 8.03
N PHE A 92 -3.73 4.21 9.32
CA PHE A 92 -2.90 3.78 10.45
C PHE A 92 -2.62 2.28 10.42
N GLY A 93 -3.67 1.48 10.21
CA GLY A 93 -3.55 0.04 10.09
C GLY A 93 -2.69 -0.38 8.90
N MET A 94 -2.85 0.27 7.74
CA MET A 94 -2.08 -0.07 6.53
C MET A 94 -0.60 0.32 6.64
N VAL A 95 -0.28 1.46 7.27
CA VAL A 95 1.11 1.85 7.55
C VAL A 95 1.76 0.82 8.47
N LEU A 96 1.12 0.44 9.59
CA LEU A 96 1.65 -0.62 10.48
C LEU A 96 1.79 -1.96 9.77
N LYS A 97 0.83 -2.34 8.95
CA LYS A 97 0.86 -3.60 8.20
C LYS A 97 2.05 -3.63 7.24
N THR A 98 2.33 -2.51 6.58
CA THR A 98 3.50 -2.34 5.69
C THR A 98 4.79 -2.37 6.50
N MET A 99 4.85 -1.70 7.66
CA MET A 99 6.00 -1.77 8.56
C MET A 99 6.29 -3.21 9.00
N TYR A 100 5.28 -3.94 9.46
CA TYR A 100 5.45 -5.32 9.94
C TYR A 100 5.98 -6.26 8.88
N MET A 101 5.57 -6.07 7.63
CA MET A 101 6.09 -6.82 6.48
C MET A 101 7.62 -6.67 6.37
N PHE A 102 8.16 -5.46 6.52
CA PHE A 102 9.60 -5.24 6.48
C PHE A 102 10.33 -5.78 7.70
N GLU A 103 9.68 -5.82 8.86
CA GLU A 103 10.28 -6.29 10.12
C GLU A 103 10.28 -7.81 10.29
N GLU A 104 9.62 -8.55 9.40
CA GLU A 104 9.61 -10.02 9.42
C GLU A 104 11.01 -10.62 9.20
N GLU A 105 11.22 -11.83 9.73
CA GLU A 105 12.52 -12.53 9.74
C GLU A 105 13.06 -12.83 8.34
N ASP A 106 12.17 -13.00 7.36
CA ASP A 106 12.50 -13.23 5.95
C ASP A 106 12.72 -11.93 5.15
N THR A 107 12.55 -10.77 5.80
CA THR A 107 12.83 -9.45 5.23
C THR A 107 14.01 -8.79 5.98
N LEU A 108 13.79 -7.85 6.90
CA LEU A 108 14.88 -7.22 7.67
C LEU A 108 15.21 -7.93 8.98
N GLY A 109 14.24 -8.63 9.58
CA GLY A 109 14.38 -9.32 10.87
C GLY A 109 14.70 -8.40 12.06
N ARG A 110 14.39 -7.11 11.97
CA ARG A 110 14.60 -6.10 13.03
C ARG A 110 13.54 -5.02 12.98
N GLU A 111 13.36 -4.28 14.07
CA GLU A 111 12.55 -3.07 14.06
C GLU A 111 13.10 -2.03 13.08
N LEU A 112 12.17 -1.31 12.45
CA LEU A 112 12.45 -0.18 11.59
C LEU A 112 13.03 0.99 12.40
N LEU A 113 13.93 1.72 11.75
CA LEU A 113 14.50 2.96 12.25
C LEU A 113 14.22 4.03 11.20
N TRP A 114 14.04 5.27 11.63
CA TRP A 114 13.83 6.41 10.75
C TRP A 114 15.14 7.16 10.51
N SER A 115 15.21 7.87 9.39
CA SER A 115 16.35 8.72 9.03
C SER A 115 16.41 10.04 9.82
N PHE A 116 15.39 10.31 10.63
CA PHE A 116 15.23 11.50 11.45
C PHE A 116 15.30 11.15 12.95
N GLU A 117 15.63 12.13 13.79
CA GLU A 117 15.82 11.97 15.24
C GLU A 117 14.50 11.94 16.03
N ALA A 118 13.60 11.02 15.69
CA ALA A 118 12.36 10.77 16.43
C ALA A 118 11.94 9.31 16.33
N ASP A 119 11.22 8.82 17.35
CA ASP A 119 10.68 7.45 17.36
C ASP A 119 9.39 7.30 16.54
N GLN A 120 8.64 8.39 16.37
CA GLN A 120 7.33 8.38 15.71
C GLN A 120 7.39 8.93 14.28
N LEU A 121 6.84 8.15 13.35
CA LEU A 121 6.41 8.63 12.04
C LEU A 121 4.96 9.13 12.14
N LEU A 122 4.72 10.34 11.65
CA LEU A 122 3.40 10.97 11.64
C LEU A 122 2.61 10.57 10.40
N ILE A 123 1.30 10.38 10.55
CA ILE A 123 0.39 10.11 9.43
C ILE A 123 -0.63 11.23 9.36
N VAL A 124 -0.65 11.94 8.23
CA VAL A 124 -1.58 13.04 7.96
C VAL A 124 -2.57 12.59 6.88
N PRO A 125 -3.74 12.02 7.25
CA PRO A 125 -4.68 11.44 6.29
C PRO A 125 -5.35 12.47 5.37
N ARG A 126 -5.39 13.74 5.80
CA ARG A 126 -6.02 14.85 5.06
C ARG A 126 -5.13 16.10 5.10
N ALA A 127 -3.99 16.03 4.45
CA ALA A 127 -3.02 17.12 4.37
C ALA A 127 -3.50 18.32 3.51
N GLY A 128 -4.53 18.15 2.68
CA GLY A 128 -5.09 19.22 1.87
C GLY A 128 -5.87 18.73 0.65
N GLU A 129 -6.18 19.69 -0.23
CA GLU A 129 -6.80 19.43 -1.53
C GLU A 129 -5.75 19.46 -2.66
N TRP A 130 -5.22 18.29 -3.04
CA TRP A 130 -4.23 18.14 -4.11
C TRP A 130 -4.26 16.71 -4.65
N ALA A 131 -4.02 16.51 -5.95
CA ALA A 131 -3.81 15.19 -6.54
C ALA A 131 -2.37 14.73 -6.24
N ASN A 132 -2.10 14.35 -4.99
CA ASN A 132 -0.80 13.86 -4.57
C ASN A 132 -0.86 13.07 -3.25
N ALA A 133 0.21 12.37 -2.93
CA ALA A 133 0.59 11.90 -1.60
C ALA A 133 2.13 11.88 -1.55
N PHE A 134 2.72 12.05 -0.37
CA PHE A 134 4.16 11.95 -0.23
C PHE A 134 4.62 11.66 1.21
N TYR A 135 5.72 10.92 1.35
CA TYR A 135 6.56 10.95 2.54
C TYR A 135 7.50 12.16 2.52
N GLU A 136 7.57 12.87 3.65
CA GLU A 136 8.46 14.01 3.85
C GLU A 136 9.32 13.81 5.10
N ARG A 137 10.64 13.76 4.91
CA ARG A 137 11.59 13.55 6.01
C ARG A 137 11.57 14.72 6.99
N SER A 138 11.49 15.97 6.53
CA SER A 138 11.63 17.14 7.39
C SER A 138 10.48 17.32 8.38
N SER A 139 9.26 16.93 8.00
CA SER A 139 8.09 16.93 8.88
C SER A 139 7.82 15.57 9.54
N HIS A 140 8.68 14.58 9.30
CA HIS A 140 8.61 13.23 9.85
C HIS A 140 7.25 12.58 9.54
N SER A 141 6.72 12.79 8.34
CA SER A 141 5.31 12.51 8.06
C SER A 141 5.05 11.89 6.70
N ILE A 142 4.06 11.00 6.63
CA ILE A 142 3.38 10.67 5.39
C ILE A 142 2.12 11.53 5.27
N GLN A 143 1.97 12.20 4.13
CA GLN A 143 0.91 13.17 3.87
C GLN A 143 0.04 12.72 2.71
N PHE A 144 -1.27 12.61 2.98
CA PHE A 144 -2.27 12.18 2.01
C PHE A 144 -3.23 13.33 1.70
N PHE A 145 -3.51 13.52 0.42
CA PHE A 145 -4.39 14.58 -0.05
C PHE A 145 -5.65 14.01 -0.67
N SER A 146 -6.64 14.87 -0.84
CA SER A 146 -7.89 14.57 -1.55
C SER A 146 -8.05 15.48 -2.74
N PHE A 147 -8.70 15.01 -3.81
CA PHE A 147 -8.98 15.85 -4.97
C PHE A 147 -10.26 15.41 -5.65
N LYS A 148 -10.77 16.26 -6.55
CA LYS A 148 -11.94 15.94 -7.39
C LYS A 148 -11.45 15.45 -8.75
N GLY A 149 -11.92 14.28 -9.16
CA GLY A 149 -11.59 13.67 -10.44
C GLY A 149 -12.56 12.54 -10.75
N GLY A 150 -12.75 12.20 -12.03
CA GLY A 150 -13.66 11.12 -12.45
C GLY A 150 -15.13 11.28 -11.98
N GLY A 151 -15.56 12.48 -11.58
CA GLY A 151 -16.91 12.75 -11.05
C GLY A 151 -17.09 12.52 -9.54
N ALA A 152 -16.04 12.14 -8.80
CA ALA A 152 -16.09 11.88 -7.36
C ALA A 152 -14.92 12.54 -6.60
N SER A 153 -14.94 12.44 -5.26
CA SER A 153 -13.74 12.67 -4.45
C SER A 153 -12.83 11.46 -4.55
N VAL A 154 -11.53 11.68 -4.75
CA VAL A 154 -10.51 10.66 -4.55
C VAL A 154 -9.72 11.03 -3.31
N HIS A 155 -9.58 10.07 -2.39
CA HIS A 155 -8.83 10.21 -1.16
C HIS A 155 -7.63 9.29 -1.21
N THR A 156 -6.42 9.84 -1.32
CA THR A 156 -5.20 9.02 -1.46
C THR A 156 -4.94 8.11 -0.26
N ALA A 157 -5.38 8.51 0.94
CA ALA A 157 -5.34 7.69 2.15
C ALA A 157 -6.27 6.46 2.12
N LEU A 158 -7.21 6.36 1.16
CA LEU A 158 -8.04 5.17 0.93
C LEU A 158 -7.44 4.21 -0.11
N SER A 159 -6.33 4.57 -0.76
CA SER A 159 -5.65 3.65 -1.67
C SER A 159 -4.60 2.84 -0.92
N ARG A 160 -4.78 1.52 -0.86
CA ARG A 160 -3.76 0.60 -0.32
C ARG A 160 -2.42 0.82 -1.01
N ASP A 161 -2.44 0.92 -2.33
CA ASP A 161 -1.23 1.07 -3.13
C ASP A 161 -0.47 2.34 -2.76
N ILE A 162 -1.15 3.48 -2.70
CA ILE A 162 -0.51 4.76 -2.35
C ILE A 162 0.01 4.72 -0.91
N VAL A 163 -0.78 4.24 0.06
CA VAL A 163 -0.34 4.19 1.46
C VAL A 163 0.89 3.30 1.64
N ALA A 164 0.90 2.13 1.00
CA ALA A 164 2.04 1.22 1.04
C ALA A 164 3.27 1.79 0.31
N HIS A 165 3.08 2.48 -0.81
CA HIS A 165 4.12 3.16 -1.57
C HIS A 165 4.80 4.25 -0.73
N GLU A 166 4.03 5.17 -0.14
CA GLU A 166 4.58 6.23 0.72
C GLU A 166 5.23 5.69 2.00
N THR A 167 4.69 4.61 2.55
CA THR A 167 5.35 3.92 3.67
C THR A 167 6.67 3.30 3.24
N GLY A 168 6.74 2.77 2.01
CA GLY A 168 7.97 2.29 1.37
C GLY A 168 9.05 3.36 1.27
N HIS A 169 8.67 4.60 0.91
CA HIS A 169 9.58 5.75 0.94
C HIS A 169 10.15 5.99 2.35
N ALA A 170 9.30 6.06 3.38
CA ALA A 170 9.73 6.28 4.76
C ALA A 170 10.68 5.18 5.27
N ILE A 171 10.38 3.92 4.93
CA ILE A 171 11.18 2.76 5.31
C ILE A 171 12.53 2.77 4.59
N LEU A 172 12.53 2.97 3.26
CA LEU A 172 13.77 3.01 2.49
C LEU A 172 14.66 4.16 2.95
N ASP A 173 14.05 5.30 3.28
CA ASP A 173 14.77 6.43 3.83
C ASP A 173 15.49 6.08 5.13
N GLY A 174 14.86 5.31 6.01
CA GLY A 174 15.49 4.79 7.23
C GLY A 174 16.61 3.76 7.00
N ILE A 175 16.58 3.02 5.88
CA ILE A 175 17.58 2.00 5.52
C ILE A 175 18.77 2.62 4.78
N ALA A 176 18.50 3.50 3.83
CA ALA A 176 19.47 4.13 2.95
C ALA A 176 19.16 5.63 2.78
N PRO A 177 19.40 6.46 3.81
CA PRO A 177 19.04 7.88 3.79
C PRO A 177 19.67 8.68 2.64
N ASP A 178 20.81 8.23 2.12
CA ASP A 178 21.50 8.91 1.01
C ASP A 178 20.72 8.81 -0.32
N LEU A 179 19.80 7.85 -0.47
CA LEU A 179 18.96 7.72 -1.67
C LEU A 179 17.86 8.78 -1.77
N TYR A 180 17.42 9.37 -0.65
CA TYR A 180 16.36 10.38 -0.63
C TYR A 180 16.78 11.68 -1.34
N ASN A 181 18.05 12.07 -1.19
CA ASN A 181 18.62 13.26 -1.82
C ASN A 181 19.55 12.90 -2.99
N ALA A 182 19.33 11.75 -3.62
CA ALA A 182 20.17 11.32 -4.72
C ALA A 182 20.09 12.31 -5.90
N THR A 183 21.23 12.55 -6.53
CA THR A 183 21.32 13.56 -7.61
C THR A 183 21.04 12.99 -8.99
N THR A 184 21.06 11.66 -9.16
CA THR A 184 20.84 11.02 -10.46
C THR A 184 19.39 10.50 -10.55
N PRO A 185 18.73 10.71 -11.70
CA PRO A 185 17.38 10.20 -11.94
C PRO A 185 17.26 8.69 -11.72
N GLN A 186 18.30 7.92 -12.05
CA GLN A 186 18.32 6.46 -11.88
C GLN A 186 18.35 6.05 -10.40
N SER A 187 19.07 6.79 -9.55
CA SER A 187 19.07 6.50 -8.11
C SER A 187 17.73 6.87 -7.46
N LEU A 188 17.08 7.94 -7.92
CA LEU A 188 15.72 8.26 -7.51
C LEU A 188 14.71 7.22 -8.05
N ALA A 189 14.91 6.70 -9.26
CA ALA A 189 14.08 5.65 -9.83
C ALA A 189 14.15 4.33 -9.03
N LEU A 190 15.31 4.01 -8.43
CA LEU A 190 15.41 2.88 -7.50
C LEU A 190 14.52 3.09 -6.27
N HIS A 191 14.45 4.34 -5.79
CA HIS A 191 13.63 4.73 -4.65
C HIS A 191 12.14 4.49 -4.97
N GLU A 192 11.67 5.04 -6.09
CA GLU A 192 10.32 4.84 -6.62
C GLU A 192 10.00 3.36 -6.85
N ALA A 193 10.94 2.59 -7.41
CA ALA A 193 10.73 1.18 -7.70
C ALA A 193 10.53 0.36 -6.41
N ILE A 194 11.29 0.64 -5.36
CA ILE A 194 11.12 -0.04 -4.06
C ILE A 194 9.77 0.32 -3.42
N ALA A 195 9.32 1.56 -3.56
CA ALA A 195 8.00 1.99 -3.11
C ALA A 195 6.88 1.28 -3.88
N ASP A 196 6.98 1.16 -5.21
CA ASP A 196 6.06 0.35 -6.03
C ASP A 196 6.06 -1.13 -5.63
N MET A 197 7.23 -1.70 -5.39
CA MET A 197 7.34 -3.08 -4.93
C MET A 197 6.72 -3.27 -3.54
N SER A 198 6.80 -2.28 -2.66
CA SER A 198 6.13 -2.31 -1.36
C SER A 198 4.61 -2.40 -1.53
N ALA A 199 4.03 -1.60 -2.43
CA ALA A 199 2.61 -1.68 -2.79
C ALA A 199 2.23 -3.03 -3.40
N LEU A 200 3.03 -3.56 -4.33
CA LEU A 200 2.82 -4.87 -4.94
C LEU A 200 2.82 -6.01 -3.92
N ILE A 201 3.83 -6.08 -3.05
CA ILE A 201 3.91 -7.15 -2.06
C ILE A 201 2.76 -7.04 -1.06
N MET A 202 2.35 -5.82 -0.69
CA MET A 202 1.14 -5.61 0.12
C MET A 202 -0.13 -6.16 -0.55
N ALA A 203 -0.24 -6.08 -1.88
CA ALA A 203 -1.32 -6.69 -2.65
C ALA A 203 -1.29 -8.22 -2.51
N PHE A 204 -0.13 -8.84 -2.74
CA PHE A 204 0.06 -10.29 -2.58
C PHE A 204 -0.16 -10.77 -1.14
N ARG A 205 -0.02 -9.91 -0.13
CA ARG A 205 -0.26 -10.28 1.27
C ARG A 205 -1.73 -10.22 1.66
N SER A 206 -2.59 -9.53 0.91
CA SER A 206 -4.04 -9.61 1.15
C SER A 206 -4.57 -10.99 0.74
N HIS A 207 -5.14 -11.70 1.70
CA HIS A 207 -5.78 -12.99 1.45
C HIS A 207 -7.03 -12.83 0.58
N ASN A 208 -7.89 -11.87 0.93
CA ASN A 208 -9.11 -11.59 0.20
C ASN A 208 -8.81 -11.18 -1.26
N LEU A 209 -7.80 -10.33 -1.48
CA LEU A 209 -7.40 -9.94 -2.83
C LEU A 209 -6.94 -11.15 -3.65
N ARG A 210 -6.06 -11.99 -3.09
CA ARG A 210 -5.58 -13.20 -3.76
C ARG A 210 -6.72 -14.14 -4.12
N GLU A 211 -7.62 -14.42 -3.19
CA GLU A 211 -8.75 -15.32 -3.45
C GLU A 211 -9.68 -14.77 -4.54
N SER A 212 -10.10 -13.50 -4.42
CA SER A 212 -10.99 -12.87 -5.39
C SER A 212 -10.39 -12.83 -6.80
N ILE A 213 -9.12 -12.46 -6.92
CA ILE A 213 -8.46 -12.34 -8.22
C ILE A 213 -8.21 -13.70 -8.85
N LEU A 214 -7.65 -14.67 -8.12
CA LEU A 214 -7.37 -15.99 -8.69
C LEU A 214 -8.66 -16.69 -9.13
N ALA A 215 -9.76 -16.54 -8.39
CA ALA A 215 -11.05 -17.09 -8.79
C ALA A 215 -11.52 -16.53 -10.14
N ARG A 216 -11.35 -15.22 -10.34
CA ARG A 216 -11.83 -14.52 -11.55
C ARG A 216 -10.91 -14.68 -12.76
N THR A 217 -9.60 -14.77 -12.55
CA THR A 217 -8.61 -14.94 -13.64
C THR A 217 -8.26 -16.39 -13.93
N VAL A 218 -8.98 -17.34 -13.32
CA VAL A 218 -8.71 -18.79 -13.44
C VAL A 218 -7.24 -19.11 -13.10
N GLY A 219 -6.77 -18.50 -12.01
CA GLY A 219 -5.45 -18.70 -11.43
C GLY A 219 -4.32 -17.91 -12.09
N SER A 220 -4.59 -16.84 -12.86
CA SER A 220 -3.55 -16.00 -13.47
C SER A 220 -3.34 -14.70 -12.70
N ILE A 221 -2.11 -14.42 -12.30
CA ILE A 221 -1.76 -13.09 -11.74
C ILE A 221 -1.39 -12.09 -12.82
N LYS A 222 -0.99 -12.57 -14.02
CA LYS A 222 -0.64 -11.72 -15.16
C LYS A 222 -1.85 -10.94 -15.70
N GLN A 223 -3.05 -11.51 -15.65
CA GLN A 223 -4.24 -10.93 -16.28
C GLN A 223 -5.05 -10.02 -15.33
N SER A 224 -4.43 -9.49 -14.27
CA SER A 224 -5.13 -8.69 -13.27
C SER A 224 -4.44 -7.37 -13.00
N SER A 225 -5.16 -6.27 -13.22
CA SER A 225 -4.79 -4.94 -12.77
C SER A 225 -4.67 -4.87 -11.25
N ALA A 226 -5.43 -5.66 -10.49
CA ALA A 226 -5.37 -5.64 -9.04
C ALA A 226 -4.00 -6.02 -8.43
N PHE A 227 -3.12 -6.67 -9.21
CA PHE A 227 -1.71 -6.87 -8.83
C PHE A 227 -0.75 -5.96 -9.61
N ALA A 228 -1.01 -5.72 -10.90
CA ALA A 228 -0.07 -5.00 -11.75
C ALA A 228 -0.23 -3.48 -11.70
N SER A 229 -1.44 -2.98 -11.48
CA SER A 229 -1.75 -1.55 -11.46
C SER A 229 -1.46 -0.93 -10.10
N ILE A 230 -0.82 0.23 -10.11
CA ILE A 230 -0.60 1.07 -8.93
C ILE A 230 -1.51 2.29 -9.01
N ALA A 231 -2.38 2.44 -8.01
CA ALA A 231 -3.28 3.60 -7.86
C ALA A 231 -4.22 3.81 -9.07
N GLU A 232 -5.03 2.79 -9.37
CA GLU A 232 -5.92 2.78 -10.54
C GLU A 232 -7.00 3.87 -10.49
N GLU A 233 -7.70 4.00 -9.36
CA GLU A 233 -8.69 5.09 -9.17
C GLU A 233 -8.06 6.47 -9.36
N PHE A 234 -6.84 6.67 -8.84
CA PHE A 234 -6.14 7.93 -8.97
C PHE A 234 -5.85 8.24 -10.45
N GLY A 235 -5.25 7.29 -11.16
CA GLY A 235 -4.88 7.46 -12.57
C GLY A 235 -6.09 7.82 -13.43
N LEU A 236 -7.18 7.08 -13.28
CA LEU A 236 -8.44 7.35 -13.97
C LEU A 236 -9.01 8.73 -13.61
N ALA A 237 -8.96 9.11 -12.34
CA ALA A 237 -9.51 10.38 -11.86
C ALA A 237 -8.77 11.61 -12.41
N ILE A 238 -7.47 11.50 -12.70
CA ILE A 238 -6.68 12.55 -13.36
C ILE A 238 -6.71 12.47 -14.90
N GLY A 239 -7.53 11.58 -15.46
CA GLY A 239 -7.75 11.46 -16.91
C GLY A 239 -6.75 10.55 -17.64
N ARG A 240 -6.01 9.69 -16.93
CA ARG A 240 -5.22 8.63 -17.57
C ARG A 240 -6.14 7.51 -18.07
N PRO A 241 -5.69 6.71 -19.07
CA PRO A 241 -6.46 5.56 -19.55
C PRO A 241 -6.56 4.40 -18.54
N GLY A 242 -5.79 4.45 -17.45
CA GLY A 242 -5.74 3.43 -16.41
C GLY A 242 -5.02 3.98 -15.17
N SER A 243 -4.20 3.14 -14.54
CA SER A 243 -3.45 3.46 -13.33
C SER A 243 -2.35 4.51 -13.51
N LEU A 244 -1.76 4.95 -12.38
CA LEU A 244 -0.57 5.80 -12.42
C LEU A 244 0.61 5.04 -13.00
N ARG A 245 0.76 3.77 -12.65
CA ARG A 245 1.80 2.87 -13.17
C ARG A 245 1.22 1.48 -13.40
N ASP A 246 1.73 0.79 -14.40
CA ASP A 246 1.41 -0.60 -14.69
C ASP A 246 2.70 -1.41 -14.65
N LEU A 247 2.82 -2.30 -13.67
CA LEU A 247 3.97 -3.18 -13.48
C LEU A 247 4.00 -4.30 -14.53
N LEU A 248 2.91 -4.56 -15.24
CA LEU A 248 2.90 -5.43 -16.41
C LEU A 248 3.25 -4.62 -17.66
N ASN A 249 4.51 -4.22 -17.75
CA ASN A 249 5.06 -3.51 -18.90
C ASN A 249 6.29 -4.22 -19.46
N ASP A 250 6.76 -3.72 -20.60
CA ASP A 250 7.99 -4.12 -21.28
C ASP A 250 8.88 -2.90 -21.55
N PHE A 251 8.80 -1.89 -20.68
CA PHE A 251 9.64 -0.71 -20.77
C PHE A 251 11.12 -1.06 -20.63
N SER A 252 11.96 -0.32 -21.34
CA SER A 252 13.39 -0.57 -21.40
C SER A 252 14.21 0.72 -21.28
N LEU A 253 15.42 0.58 -20.74
CA LEU A 253 16.45 1.63 -20.79
C LEU A 253 17.23 1.61 -22.13
N ASP A 254 17.08 0.55 -22.91
CA ASP A 254 17.68 0.46 -24.24
C ASP A 254 16.89 1.35 -25.22
N PRO A 255 17.50 2.40 -25.78
CA PRO A 255 16.83 3.31 -26.71
C PRO A 255 16.40 2.62 -28.03
N GLU A 256 16.93 1.43 -28.32
CA GLU A 256 16.56 0.64 -29.51
C GLU A 256 15.46 -0.40 -29.24
N ALA A 257 14.98 -0.53 -28.00
CA ALA A 257 13.90 -1.44 -27.64
C ALA A 257 12.55 -1.03 -28.27
N GLU A 258 11.56 -1.93 -28.20
CA GLU A 258 10.20 -1.67 -28.68
C GLU A 258 9.52 -0.54 -27.88
N HIS A 259 9.73 -0.52 -26.56
CA HIS A 259 9.16 0.48 -25.64
C HIS A 259 10.26 1.12 -24.76
N PRO A 260 11.09 2.03 -25.32
CA PRO A 260 12.14 2.70 -24.56
C PRO A 260 11.55 3.81 -23.67
N ILE A 261 12.12 3.99 -22.47
CA ILE A 261 11.87 5.20 -21.67
C ILE A 261 12.66 6.36 -22.28
N ALA A 262 11.96 7.46 -22.58
CA ALA A 262 12.52 8.62 -23.28
C ALA A 262 12.90 9.77 -22.33
N HIS A 263 12.45 9.75 -21.08
CA HIS A 263 12.65 10.84 -20.13
C HIS A 263 13.46 10.39 -18.91
N ASP A 264 14.29 11.31 -18.42
CA ASP A 264 15.07 11.15 -17.19
C ASP A 264 14.20 11.44 -15.94
N GLU A 265 12.94 10.98 -15.96
CA GLU A 265 11.96 11.19 -14.90
C GLU A 265 11.95 9.96 -13.98
N PRO A 266 12.16 10.10 -12.65
CA PRO A 266 12.30 8.97 -11.74
C PRO A 266 11.15 7.96 -11.77
N HIS A 267 9.90 8.40 -11.87
CA HIS A 267 8.73 7.51 -11.90
C HIS A 267 8.61 6.76 -13.24
N GLU A 268 9.06 7.36 -14.36
CA GLU A 268 9.14 6.64 -15.64
C GLU A 268 10.25 5.58 -15.63
N LEU A 269 11.43 5.97 -15.16
CA LEU A 269 12.59 5.07 -15.04
C LEU A 269 12.32 3.89 -14.09
N SER A 270 11.57 4.12 -13.01
CA SER A 270 11.28 3.08 -12.01
C SER A 270 10.48 1.92 -12.59
N GLN A 271 9.61 2.20 -13.57
CA GLN A 271 8.76 1.18 -14.20
C GLN A 271 9.55 0.12 -14.95
N VAL A 272 10.78 0.40 -15.39
CA VAL A 272 11.68 -0.62 -15.97
C VAL A 272 12.06 -1.65 -14.91
N LEU A 273 12.48 -1.21 -13.73
CA LEU A 273 12.88 -2.12 -12.65
C LEU A 273 11.67 -2.83 -12.05
N SER A 274 10.62 -2.08 -11.70
CA SER A 274 9.39 -2.65 -11.13
C SER A 274 8.73 -3.63 -12.11
N GLY A 275 8.74 -3.31 -13.42
CA GLY A 275 8.24 -4.19 -14.47
C GLY A 275 9.05 -5.47 -14.64
N ALA A 276 10.39 -5.38 -14.61
CA ALA A 276 11.26 -6.55 -14.65
C ALA A 276 11.07 -7.47 -13.43
N LEU A 277 10.93 -6.89 -12.23
CA LEU A 277 10.67 -7.64 -11.00
C LEU A 277 9.29 -8.30 -11.02
N TYR A 278 8.25 -7.59 -11.44
CA TYR A 278 6.91 -8.15 -11.57
C TYR A 278 6.87 -9.28 -12.61
N SER A 279 7.50 -9.09 -13.78
CA SER A 279 7.65 -10.14 -14.80
C SER A 279 8.34 -11.39 -14.24
N THR A 280 9.34 -11.21 -13.36
CA THR A 280 10.00 -12.32 -12.67
C THR A 280 9.03 -13.05 -11.72
N ILE A 281 8.25 -12.31 -10.93
CA ILE A 281 7.22 -12.88 -10.04
C ILE A 281 6.18 -13.67 -10.84
N VAL A 282 5.70 -13.12 -11.96
CA VAL A 282 4.77 -13.81 -12.87
C VAL A 282 5.35 -15.13 -13.37
N ARG A 283 6.61 -15.13 -13.84
CA ARG A 283 7.27 -16.36 -14.32
C ARG A 283 7.47 -17.39 -13.22
N LEU A 284 7.83 -16.96 -12.00
CA LEU A 284 7.97 -17.84 -10.85
C LEU A 284 6.62 -18.46 -10.47
N HIS A 285 5.56 -17.65 -10.43
CA HIS A 285 4.20 -18.13 -10.17
C HIS A 285 3.77 -19.17 -11.21
N GLU A 286 3.92 -18.86 -12.49
CA GLU A 286 3.58 -19.79 -13.58
C GLU A 286 4.38 -21.09 -13.48
N HIS A 287 5.66 -21.01 -13.15
CA HIS A 287 6.51 -22.19 -12.95
C HIS A 287 6.01 -23.08 -11.81
N LEU A 288 5.74 -22.50 -10.63
CA LEU A 288 5.22 -23.22 -9.46
C LEU A 288 3.85 -23.84 -9.74
N VAL A 289 2.98 -23.14 -10.48
CA VAL A 289 1.68 -23.66 -10.91
C VAL A 289 1.85 -24.90 -11.78
N GLN A 290 2.76 -24.87 -12.76
CA GLN A 290 3.02 -26.03 -13.61
C GLN A 290 3.61 -27.21 -12.83
N GLU A 291 4.51 -26.95 -11.88
CA GLU A 291 5.07 -28.00 -11.02
C GLU A 291 3.97 -28.71 -10.22
N LEU A 292 3.11 -27.94 -9.55
CA LEU A 292 1.99 -28.45 -8.76
C LEU A 292 0.96 -29.19 -9.63
N MET A 293 0.70 -28.69 -10.84
CA MET A 293 -0.15 -29.38 -11.81
C MET A 293 0.45 -30.71 -12.26
N GLY A 294 1.78 -30.77 -12.43
CA GLY A 294 2.51 -32.01 -12.69
C GLY A 294 2.41 -33.05 -11.57
N GLN A 295 2.17 -32.60 -10.33
CA GLN A 295 1.90 -33.43 -9.16
C GLN A 295 0.41 -33.83 -9.02
N GLY A 296 -0.45 -33.47 -9.98
CA GLY A 296 -1.87 -33.80 -10.00
C GLY A 296 -2.79 -32.80 -9.30
N VAL A 297 -2.29 -31.62 -8.92
CA VAL A 297 -3.12 -30.54 -8.36
C VAL A 297 -3.86 -29.82 -9.50
N ALA A 298 -5.16 -29.56 -9.34
CA ALA A 298 -5.90 -28.76 -10.31
C ALA A 298 -5.34 -27.33 -10.42
N LYS A 299 -5.47 -26.68 -11.58
CA LYS A 299 -4.85 -25.37 -11.89
C LYS A 299 -5.13 -24.29 -10.84
N LEU A 300 -6.39 -24.09 -10.45
CA LEU A 300 -6.78 -23.02 -9.54
C LEU A 300 -6.22 -23.24 -8.11
N PRO A 301 -6.37 -24.44 -7.49
CA PRO A 301 -5.67 -24.76 -6.24
C PRO A 301 -4.14 -24.66 -6.34
N ALA A 302 -3.54 -25.04 -7.48
CA ALA A 302 -2.11 -24.87 -7.69
C ALA A 302 -1.69 -23.39 -7.69
N ALA A 303 -2.46 -22.53 -8.35
CA ALA A 303 -2.25 -21.08 -8.37
C ALA A 303 -2.41 -20.44 -6.98
N GLY A 304 -3.39 -20.91 -6.19
CA GLY A 304 -3.54 -20.51 -4.79
C GLY A 304 -2.33 -20.89 -3.96
N LYS A 305 -1.90 -22.16 -4.01
CA LYS A 305 -0.72 -22.65 -3.29
C LYS A 305 0.57 -21.93 -3.67
N ALA A 306 0.75 -21.61 -4.95
CA ALA A 306 1.89 -20.83 -5.43
C ALA A 306 1.94 -19.40 -4.85
N LEU A 307 0.81 -18.87 -4.35
CA LEU A 307 0.73 -17.61 -3.61
C LEU A 307 0.55 -17.81 -2.10
N GLY A 308 0.73 -19.03 -1.57
CA GLY A 308 0.59 -19.31 -0.14
C GLY A 308 -0.86 -19.33 0.37
N LEU A 309 -1.86 -19.55 -0.50
CA LEU A 309 -3.22 -19.89 -0.07
C LEU A 309 -3.30 -21.40 0.23
N ALA A 310 -4.03 -21.75 1.30
CA ALA A 310 -4.15 -23.13 1.80
C ALA A 310 -5.04 -24.02 0.91
#